data_AF-A0A928DSZ8-F1
#
_entry.id   AF-A0A928DSZ8-F1
#
_cell.length_a   1.000
_cell.length_b   1.000
_cell.length_c   1.000
_cell.angle_alpha   90.00
_cell.angle_beta   90.00
_cell.angle_gamma   90.00
#
_symmetry.space_group_name_H-M   'P 1'
#
loop_
_entity.id
_entity.type
_entity.pdbx_description
1 polymer ?
#
loop_
_entity_poly.entity_id
_entity_poly.type
_entity_poly.pdbx_seq_one_letter_code
_entity_poly.pdbx_strand_id
1 'polypeptide(L)'
;MKQFYYTSCLAGESVSGQSGFQIRAASGTLSQEETTACLRALNFKLNVPSSYLGPFPVKMLYCRSERTGNIALQSVWLGEDPLTKRSGNYFSHVLCGLLPEISAKTVLEWWGSPEWKRENSGIESTELPEPTEFSPGEMFSDAIFEEMQNDAELFAIWEFLIRAWWNRPASGRIFVAAEQEKFVKALWGLCRILPAPLWNALSFSTYEQDAMLSPANVVGLWDLEKPANSIPQNCFQGTNAAWNVFSDQKSPLKTVPNYVEFLISSVKTGKFTEADSFHANAPAVIWERRDSAEMFFELVRHPDTLDITRLKEIAHLPNIGKFLMKNPKRLQMLLENFFSSKLLDVWENESLKETFSPFFAEDEVIRSQFRDGVHALIRRKITQDDVSFLDRIFTRWLSKFECFALGSDDFWLHFNAAPQELPENVYQWAYPRAFQTAFLLSEPSFQINFLSRWAFRGDDARCEPQMEEIFRSPFPHIVKLELYRRFFEIDLAGNDEKLSDLYFTQPKWNVQLLAKLSDSQRQEFLRHTVPVCGQALLEALQDHLLELQSEKKSGNEELFAIYCWLLTLSSITVTESVGKFAKKLSPENLAHMKEAVSRRKDIEQLIQMKTLRPIFEEPAKGLGAIFKMWGRN
;
A
#
# COMPACT_ATOMS: atom_id res chain seq x y z
N MET A 1 -19.44 22.65 -34.89
CA MET A 1 -18.11 22.61 -35.55
C MET A 1 -18.22 23.38 -36.85
N LYS A 2 -17.13 23.81 -37.49
CA LYS A 2 -17.18 24.53 -38.77
C LYS A 2 -16.51 23.72 -39.86
N GLN A 3 -16.96 23.87 -41.11
CA GLN A 3 -16.39 23.14 -42.25
C GLN A 3 -16.11 24.03 -43.46
N PHE A 4 -15.20 23.59 -44.33
CA PHE A 4 -15.08 24.10 -45.68
C PHE A 4 -14.53 23.05 -46.65
N TYR A 5 -14.82 23.26 -47.93
CA TYR A 5 -14.34 22.45 -49.04
C TYR A 5 -13.29 23.21 -49.82
N TYR A 6 -12.16 22.57 -50.12
CA TYR A 6 -11.05 23.16 -50.85
C TYR A 6 -10.70 22.28 -52.06
N THR A 7 -10.71 22.87 -53.24
CA THR A 7 -10.45 22.18 -54.52
C THR A 7 -10.14 23.21 -55.60
N SER A 8 -9.69 22.78 -56.77
CA SER A 8 -9.66 23.64 -57.95
C SER A 8 -11.09 24.02 -58.38
N CYS A 9 -11.33 25.32 -58.60
CA CYS A 9 -12.62 25.91 -58.93
C CYS A 9 -12.56 26.69 -60.26
N LEU A 10 -13.69 26.76 -60.97
CA LEU A 10 -13.87 27.73 -62.06
C LEU A 10 -14.11 29.13 -61.51
N ALA A 11 -13.95 30.15 -62.37
CA ALA A 11 -14.35 31.51 -62.03
C ALA A 11 -15.85 31.55 -61.68
N GLY A 12 -16.18 32.16 -60.54
CA GLY A 12 -17.54 32.23 -60.00
C GLY A 12 -17.98 31.05 -59.13
N GLU A 13 -17.22 29.94 -59.05
CA GLU A 13 -17.60 28.77 -58.25
C GLU A 13 -17.04 28.77 -56.83
N SER A 14 -16.00 29.56 -56.56
CA SER A 14 -15.40 29.65 -55.23
C SER A 14 -16.05 30.74 -54.38
N VAL A 15 -15.83 30.70 -53.07
CA VAL A 15 -16.26 31.76 -52.13
C VAL A 15 -15.67 33.12 -52.52
N SER A 16 -14.48 33.16 -53.11
CA SER A 16 -13.83 34.39 -53.59
C SER A 16 -14.22 34.80 -55.01
N GLY A 17 -14.98 33.96 -55.72
CA GLY A 17 -15.30 34.11 -57.15
C GLY A 17 -14.11 33.89 -58.10
N GLN A 18 -12.92 33.58 -57.58
CA GLN A 18 -11.71 33.36 -58.37
C GLN A 18 -11.56 31.91 -58.84
N SER A 19 -10.84 31.70 -59.94
CA SER A 19 -10.48 30.37 -60.44
C SER A 19 -9.22 29.80 -59.78
N GLY A 20 -9.01 28.49 -59.92
CA GLY A 20 -7.87 27.76 -59.38
C GLY A 20 -8.16 27.15 -58.01
N PHE A 21 -7.13 26.71 -57.29
CA PHE A 21 -7.29 26.15 -55.94
C PHE A 21 -7.81 27.22 -54.97
N GLN A 22 -9.05 27.04 -54.52
CA GLN A 22 -9.77 27.98 -53.69
C GLN A 22 -10.67 27.22 -52.71
N ILE A 23 -11.25 27.97 -51.77
CA ILE A 23 -12.36 27.47 -50.96
C ILE A 23 -13.60 27.46 -51.83
N ARG A 24 -14.08 26.26 -52.14
CA ARG A 24 -15.28 26.01 -52.94
C ARG A 24 -16.53 26.43 -52.20
N ALA A 25 -16.64 26.02 -50.94
CA ALA A 25 -17.76 26.33 -50.08
C ALA A 25 -17.32 26.31 -48.61
N ALA A 26 -17.96 27.09 -47.74
CA ALA A 26 -17.61 27.19 -46.32
C ALA A 26 -18.83 27.44 -45.43
N SER A 27 -18.74 27.05 -44.15
CA SER A 27 -19.70 27.48 -43.13
C SER A 27 -19.65 28.99 -42.95
N GLY A 28 -20.81 29.65 -42.83
CA GLY A 28 -20.91 31.12 -42.74
C GLY A 28 -20.22 31.75 -41.52
N THR A 29 -19.89 30.97 -40.50
CA THR A 29 -19.24 31.43 -39.25
C THR A 29 -17.71 31.27 -39.25
N LEU A 30 -17.12 30.83 -40.38
CA LEU A 30 -15.68 30.59 -40.48
C LEU A 30 -14.89 31.91 -40.53
N SER A 31 -14.01 32.12 -39.55
CA SER A 31 -13.15 33.30 -39.52
C SER A 31 -11.98 33.20 -40.51
N GLN A 32 -11.41 34.34 -40.89
CA GLN A 32 -10.22 34.39 -41.74
C GLN A 32 -8.99 33.76 -41.06
N GLU A 33 -8.88 33.87 -39.73
CA GLU A 33 -7.82 33.25 -38.96
C GLU A 33 -7.92 31.72 -38.96
N GLU A 34 -9.14 31.20 -38.75
CA GLU A 34 -9.43 29.76 -38.86
C GLU A 34 -9.06 29.21 -40.23
N THR A 35 -9.52 29.91 -41.27
CA THR A 35 -9.21 29.60 -42.65
C THR A 35 -7.71 29.56 -42.92
N THR A 36 -6.97 30.58 -42.47
CA THR A 36 -5.52 30.68 -42.69
C THR A 36 -4.75 29.57 -41.99
N ALA A 37 -5.16 29.18 -40.77
CA ALA A 37 -4.52 28.08 -40.06
C ALA A 37 -4.76 26.74 -40.77
N CYS A 38 -6.00 26.49 -41.22
CA CYS A 38 -6.36 25.27 -41.94
C CYS A 38 -5.69 25.17 -43.31
N LEU A 39 -5.53 26.28 -44.05
CA LEU A 39 -4.85 26.30 -45.35
C LEU A 39 -3.38 25.84 -45.25
N ARG A 40 -2.71 26.02 -44.11
CA ARG A 40 -1.35 25.50 -43.89
C ARG A 40 -1.30 23.98 -43.78
N ALA A 41 -2.42 23.35 -43.42
CA ALA A 41 -2.53 21.90 -43.31
C ALA A 41 -2.89 21.20 -44.65
N LEU A 42 -3.35 21.98 -45.64
CA LEU A 42 -3.88 21.51 -46.93
C LEU A 42 -2.82 21.09 -47.95
N ASN A 43 -1.60 20.76 -47.54
CA ASN A 43 -0.60 20.25 -48.47
C ASN A 43 -0.94 18.81 -48.89
N PHE A 44 -1.63 18.63 -50.01
CA PHE A 44 -1.81 17.33 -50.64
C PHE A 44 -1.10 17.35 -51.99
N LYS A 45 -0.07 16.51 -52.10
CA LYS A 45 0.67 16.30 -53.33
C LYS A 45 0.85 14.80 -53.49
N LEU A 46 0.79 14.35 -54.72
CA LEU A 46 0.85 12.92 -55.02
C LEU A 46 1.78 12.72 -56.21
N ASN A 47 2.87 11.99 -55.99
CA ASN A 47 3.75 11.52 -57.06
C ASN A 47 3.21 10.18 -57.56
N VAL A 48 2.40 10.23 -58.60
CA VAL A 48 1.90 9.04 -59.28
C VAL A 48 2.54 8.95 -60.66
N PRO A 49 3.06 7.77 -61.06
CA PRO A 49 3.37 7.56 -62.45
C PRO A 49 2.06 7.53 -63.25
N SER A 50 2.05 8.12 -64.45
CA SER A 50 0.83 8.24 -65.28
C SER A 50 0.16 6.89 -65.61
N SER A 51 0.86 5.77 -65.40
CA SER A 51 0.38 4.40 -65.62
C SER A 51 -0.27 3.73 -64.40
N TYR A 52 -0.27 4.37 -63.22
CA TYR A 52 -0.85 3.76 -62.02
C TYR A 52 -2.39 3.78 -62.07
N LEU A 53 -3.00 2.60 -61.96
CA LEU A 53 -4.45 2.39 -61.97
C LEU A 53 -5.00 1.93 -60.62
N GLY A 54 -4.16 1.88 -59.58
CA GLY A 54 -4.55 1.45 -58.25
C GLY A 54 -5.30 2.53 -57.46
N PRO A 55 -5.76 2.21 -56.24
CA PRO A 55 -6.37 3.18 -55.35
C PRO A 55 -5.35 4.23 -54.91
N PHE A 56 -5.75 5.50 -54.94
CA PHE A 56 -4.90 6.60 -54.47
C PHE A 56 -4.98 6.74 -52.95
N PRO A 57 -3.89 7.18 -52.29
CA PRO A 57 -3.92 7.43 -50.86
C PRO A 57 -4.92 8.52 -50.50
N VAL A 58 -5.69 8.27 -49.44
CA VAL A 58 -6.54 9.26 -48.78
C VAL A 58 -5.76 9.90 -47.64
N LYS A 59 -5.53 11.21 -47.68
CA LYS A 59 -4.92 11.92 -46.55
C LYS A 59 -6.00 12.25 -45.53
N MET A 60 -5.98 11.59 -44.38
CA MET A 60 -6.71 12.01 -43.20
C MET A 60 -5.72 12.59 -42.19
N LEU A 61 -6.01 13.80 -41.73
CA LEU A 61 -5.15 14.53 -40.80
C LEU A 61 -5.95 14.94 -39.58
N TYR A 62 -5.36 14.77 -38.41
CA TYR A 62 -5.79 15.38 -37.15
C TYR A 62 -4.61 16.11 -36.52
N CYS A 63 -4.74 17.41 -36.28
CA CYS A 63 -3.70 18.20 -35.63
C CYS A 63 -4.28 19.33 -34.76
N ARG A 64 -3.43 19.92 -33.92
CA ARG A 64 -3.78 21.06 -33.08
C ARG A 64 -3.09 22.31 -33.58
N SER A 65 -3.86 23.36 -33.76
CA SER A 65 -3.41 24.72 -34.05
C SER A 65 -3.60 25.56 -32.79
N GLU A 66 -2.57 26.33 -32.42
CA GLU A 66 -2.65 27.25 -31.27
C GLU A 66 -3.76 28.29 -31.42
N ARG A 67 -4.10 28.65 -32.66
CA ARG A 67 -5.07 29.71 -32.97
C ARG A 67 -6.51 29.20 -33.05
N THR A 68 -6.70 27.96 -33.47
CA THR A 68 -8.01 27.47 -33.94
C THR A 68 -8.43 26.17 -33.26
N GLY A 69 -7.62 25.68 -32.31
CA GLY A 69 -7.85 24.41 -31.64
C GLY A 69 -7.58 23.21 -32.56
N ASN A 70 -8.40 22.19 -32.41
CA ASN A 70 -8.26 20.93 -33.14
C ASN A 70 -8.81 21.07 -34.57
N ILE A 71 -8.06 20.54 -35.53
CA ILE A 71 -8.38 20.50 -36.97
C ILE A 71 -8.41 19.04 -37.41
N ALA A 72 -9.42 18.66 -38.18
CA ALA A 72 -9.46 17.41 -38.91
C ALA A 72 -9.70 17.68 -40.39
N LEU A 73 -9.08 16.92 -41.29
CA LEU A 73 -9.41 17.00 -42.71
C LEU A 73 -9.23 15.65 -43.39
N GLN A 74 -9.96 15.47 -44.50
CA GLN A 74 -9.77 14.40 -45.45
C GLN A 74 -9.49 15.00 -46.83
N SER A 75 -8.41 14.56 -47.48
CA SER A 75 -8.07 14.94 -48.85
C SER A 75 -7.97 13.71 -49.74
N VAL A 76 -8.52 13.82 -50.94
CA VAL A 76 -8.50 12.76 -51.94
C VAL A 76 -8.07 13.32 -53.29
N TRP A 77 -7.35 12.51 -54.06
CA TRP A 77 -6.91 12.88 -55.39
C TRP A 77 -8.09 12.82 -56.38
N LEU A 78 -8.22 13.86 -57.21
CA LEU A 78 -9.27 13.98 -58.22
C LEU A 78 -8.78 13.78 -59.65
N GLY A 79 -7.47 13.61 -59.85
CA GLY A 79 -6.92 13.45 -61.19
C GLY A 79 -6.22 14.70 -61.72
N GLU A 80 -6.34 14.85 -63.03
CA GLU A 80 -5.97 16.08 -63.71
C GLU A 80 -7.01 17.16 -63.43
N ASP A 81 -6.52 18.39 -63.25
CA ASP A 81 -7.36 19.56 -63.19
C ASP A 81 -8.13 19.70 -64.53
N PRO A 82 -9.47 19.80 -64.50
CA PRO A 82 -10.27 19.73 -65.73
C PRO A 82 -9.97 20.88 -66.71
N LEU A 83 -9.52 22.04 -66.19
CA LEU A 83 -9.23 23.26 -66.95
C LEU A 83 -7.81 23.26 -67.54
N THR A 84 -6.83 23.11 -66.67
CA THR A 84 -5.41 23.28 -66.98
C THR A 84 -4.76 21.99 -67.44
N LYS A 85 -5.43 20.84 -67.28
CA LYS A 85 -4.90 19.49 -67.49
C LYS A 85 -3.63 19.20 -66.68
N ARG A 86 -3.34 20.02 -65.67
CA ARG A 86 -2.21 19.77 -64.76
C ARG A 86 -2.59 18.62 -63.84
N SER A 87 -1.67 17.70 -63.65
CA SER A 87 -1.81 16.66 -62.64
C SER A 87 -1.81 17.27 -61.23
N GLY A 88 -2.43 16.55 -60.29
CA GLY A 88 -2.41 16.93 -58.87
C GLY A 88 -3.63 17.72 -58.42
N ASN A 89 -4.77 17.60 -59.11
CA ASN A 89 -6.04 18.08 -58.57
C ASN A 89 -6.46 17.20 -57.38
N TYR A 90 -6.99 17.83 -56.34
CA TYR A 90 -7.47 17.12 -55.15
C TYR A 90 -8.64 17.88 -54.52
N PHE A 91 -9.45 17.14 -53.78
CA PHE A 91 -10.54 17.66 -52.97
C PHE A 91 -10.20 17.48 -51.51
N SER A 92 -10.35 18.53 -50.71
CA SER A 92 -10.23 18.46 -49.25
C SER A 92 -11.50 18.93 -48.57
N HIS A 93 -12.03 18.07 -47.69
CA HIS A 93 -13.03 18.45 -46.70
C HIS A 93 -12.33 18.71 -45.38
N VAL A 94 -12.44 19.95 -44.88
CA VAL A 94 -11.80 20.41 -43.65
C VAL A 94 -12.83 20.70 -42.58
N LEU A 95 -12.58 20.21 -41.37
CA LEU A 95 -13.28 20.51 -40.14
C LEU A 95 -12.36 21.31 -39.19
N CYS A 96 -12.90 22.37 -38.61
CA CYS A 96 -12.19 23.20 -37.64
C CYS A 96 -13.13 23.63 -36.51
N GLY A 97 -12.55 24.17 -35.43
CA GLY A 97 -13.30 24.43 -34.20
C GLY A 97 -13.91 23.13 -33.68
N LEU A 98 -13.17 22.03 -33.75
CA LEU A 98 -13.58 20.76 -33.17
C LEU A 98 -13.68 20.92 -31.65
N LEU A 99 -14.69 20.27 -31.07
CA LEU A 99 -14.88 20.26 -29.62
C LEU A 99 -13.66 19.61 -28.92
N PRO A 100 -13.29 20.03 -27.70
CA PRO A 100 -12.13 19.48 -26.98
C PRO A 100 -12.18 17.96 -26.76
N GLU A 101 -13.39 17.38 -26.73
CA GLU A 101 -13.64 15.95 -26.55
C GLU A 101 -13.37 15.15 -27.84
N ILE A 102 -13.36 15.82 -29.00
CA ILE A 102 -13.03 15.19 -30.28
C ILE A 102 -11.54 14.95 -30.32
N SER A 103 -11.20 13.67 -30.31
CA SER A 103 -9.86 13.17 -30.08
C SER A 103 -9.28 12.56 -31.35
N ALA A 104 -7.97 12.25 -31.37
CA ALA A 104 -7.36 11.57 -32.51
C ALA A 104 -8.05 10.23 -32.81
N LYS A 105 -8.43 9.48 -31.77
CA LYS A 105 -9.18 8.22 -31.90
C LYS A 105 -10.52 8.43 -32.60
N THR A 106 -11.27 9.46 -32.17
CA THR A 106 -12.58 9.80 -32.75
C THR A 106 -12.45 10.16 -34.24
N VAL A 107 -11.44 10.94 -34.60
CA VAL A 107 -11.21 11.29 -36.01
C VAL A 107 -10.79 10.06 -36.81
N LEU A 108 -9.97 9.16 -36.25
CA LEU A 108 -9.67 7.87 -36.87
C LEU A 108 -10.95 7.07 -37.11
N GLU A 109 -11.85 6.98 -36.11
CA GLU A 109 -13.14 6.29 -36.23
C GLU A 109 -14.02 6.84 -37.36
N TRP A 110 -13.86 8.11 -37.76
CA TRP A 110 -14.52 8.68 -38.94
C TRP A 110 -13.89 8.26 -40.28
N TRP A 111 -12.87 7.41 -40.30
CA TRP A 111 -12.33 6.88 -41.56
C TRP A 111 -13.40 6.12 -42.33
N GLY A 112 -13.69 6.54 -43.56
CA GLY A 112 -14.74 5.92 -44.37
C GLY A 112 -16.16 6.43 -44.05
N SER A 113 -16.32 7.38 -43.12
CA SER A 113 -17.62 8.03 -42.86
C SER A 113 -18.22 8.65 -44.15
N PRO A 114 -19.53 8.47 -44.40
CA PRO A 114 -20.22 9.05 -45.57
C PRO A 114 -20.35 10.58 -45.50
N GLU A 115 -20.18 11.19 -44.32
CA GLU A 115 -20.18 12.63 -44.12
C GLU A 115 -18.92 13.29 -44.74
N TRP A 116 -17.84 12.54 -44.94
CA TRP A 116 -16.69 13.03 -45.69
C TRP A 116 -17.01 13.20 -47.19
N LYS A 117 -17.14 14.45 -47.64
CA LYS A 117 -17.11 14.78 -49.06
C LYS A 117 -15.74 14.53 -49.68
N ARG A 118 -15.76 13.94 -50.88
CA ARG A 118 -14.59 13.49 -51.62
C ARG A 118 -14.50 14.08 -53.02
N GLU A 119 -15.51 14.82 -53.45
CA GLU A 119 -15.58 15.39 -54.78
C GLU A 119 -16.45 16.64 -54.77
N ASN A 120 -16.33 17.43 -55.84
CA ASN A 120 -17.07 18.68 -56.01
C ASN A 120 -18.53 18.46 -56.52
N SER A 121 -18.95 17.21 -56.71
CA SER A 121 -20.26 16.90 -57.29
C SER A 121 -21.39 17.29 -56.31
N GLY A 122 -22.49 17.82 -56.85
CA GLY A 122 -23.68 18.18 -56.07
C GLY A 122 -23.53 19.39 -55.13
N ILE A 123 -22.42 20.13 -55.20
CA ILE A 123 -22.28 21.41 -54.48
C ILE A 123 -22.84 22.51 -55.38
N GLU A 124 -24.03 23.00 -55.05
CA GLU A 124 -24.68 24.12 -55.76
C GLU A 124 -24.39 25.48 -55.11
N SER A 125 -24.13 25.49 -53.80
CA SER A 125 -23.93 26.70 -52.99
C SER A 125 -22.47 26.85 -52.54
N THR A 126 -22.04 28.10 -52.32
CA THR A 126 -20.77 28.43 -51.63
C THR A 126 -20.92 28.41 -50.10
N GLU A 127 -22.15 28.24 -49.59
CA GLU A 127 -22.43 28.16 -48.16
C GLU A 127 -22.68 26.71 -47.75
N LEU A 128 -22.04 26.29 -46.66
CA LEU A 128 -22.20 24.97 -46.06
C LEU A 128 -22.90 25.04 -44.70
N PRO A 129 -23.73 24.05 -44.35
CA PRO A 129 -24.22 23.92 -42.99
C PRO A 129 -23.05 23.65 -42.04
N GLU A 130 -23.23 23.96 -40.76
CA GLU A 130 -22.29 23.50 -39.73
C GLU A 130 -22.54 22.01 -39.43
N PRO A 131 -21.51 21.15 -39.48
CA PRO A 131 -21.69 19.75 -39.13
C PRO A 131 -21.90 19.62 -37.62
N THR A 132 -22.94 18.87 -37.25
CA THR A 132 -23.27 18.56 -35.86
C THR A 132 -22.56 17.31 -35.39
N GLU A 133 -22.48 16.29 -36.23
CA GLU A 133 -21.94 14.97 -35.88
C GLU A 133 -21.37 14.29 -37.13
N PHE A 134 -20.41 13.39 -36.90
CA PHE A 134 -19.87 12.47 -37.90
C PHE A 134 -20.03 11.07 -37.35
N SER A 135 -20.68 10.21 -38.13
CA SER A 135 -20.81 8.80 -37.79
C SER A 135 -19.45 8.08 -37.91
N PRO A 136 -19.13 7.10 -37.07
CA PRO A 136 -18.01 6.22 -37.31
C PRO A 136 -18.15 5.49 -38.66
N GLY A 137 -17.04 5.28 -39.36
CA GLY A 137 -17.01 4.39 -40.51
C GLY A 137 -16.95 2.91 -40.11
N GLU A 138 -17.07 2.02 -41.09
CA GLU A 138 -17.19 0.57 -40.86
C GLU A 138 -15.85 -0.14 -40.58
N MET A 139 -14.72 0.56 -40.72
CA MET A 139 -13.39 -0.06 -40.70
C MET A 139 -12.96 -0.60 -39.32
N PHE A 140 -13.40 0.00 -38.22
CA PHE A 140 -12.85 -0.30 -36.90
C PHE A 140 -13.82 -1.02 -35.98
N SER A 141 -13.32 -2.10 -35.40
CA SER A 141 -13.91 -2.82 -34.28
C SER A 141 -12.79 -3.51 -33.50
N ASP A 142 -13.10 -4.12 -32.36
CA ASP A 142 -12.12 -4.87 -31.58
C ASP A 142 -11.59 -6.13 -32.35
N ALA A 143 -12.25 -6.53 -33.44
CA ALA A 143 -11.77 -7.59 -34.34
C ALA A 143 -10.42 -7.24 -35.01
N ILE A 144 -10.00 -5.97 -35.00
CA ILE A 144 -8.69 -5.57 -35.51
C ILE A 144 -7.54 -6.25 -34.77
N PHE A 145 -7.72 -6.59 -33.48
CA PHE A 145 -6.68 -7.27 -32.70
C PHE A 145 -6.59 -8.75 -33.07
N GLU A 146 -7.68 -9.35 -33.54
CA GLU A 146 -7.67 -10.68 -34.16
C GLU A 146 -7.02 -10.61 -35.56
N GLU A 147 -7.31 -9.56 -36.33
CA GLU A 147 -6.63 -9.31 -37.61
C GLU A 147 -5.11 -9.17 -37.41
N MET A 148 -4.67 -8.40 -36.41
CA MET A 148 -3.25 -8.26 -36.03
C MET A 148 -2.59 -9.60 -35.69
N GLN A 149 -3.29 -10.53 -35.04
CA GLN A 149 -2.73 -11.86 -34.76
C GLN A 149 -2.50 -12.68 -36.04
N ASN A 150 -3.29 -12.43 -37.08
CA ASN A 150 -3.26 -13.17 -38.34
C ASN A 150 -2.44 -12.46 -39.44
N ASP A 151 -2.25 -11.15 -39.36
CA ASP A 151 -1.40 -10.35 -40.25
C ASP A 151 -0.15 -9.86 -39.49
N ALA A 152 0.96 -10.58 -39.70
CA ALA A 152 2.24 -10.30 -39.07
C ALA A 152 2.80 -8.91 -39.43
N GLU A 153 2.50 -8.39 -40.62
CA GLU A 153 2.95 -7.06 -41.03
C GLU A 153 2.15 -5.97 -40.30
N LEU A 154 0.83 -6.12 -40.23
CA LEU A 154 -0.04 -5.21 -39.47
C LEU A 154 0.37 -5.16 -37.99
N PHE A 155 0.60 -6.33 -37.37
CA PHE A 155 1.08 -6.40 -35.99
C PHE A 155 2.44 -5.72 -35.83
N ALA A 156 3.37 -5.96 -36.75
CA ALA A 156 4.69 -5.34 -36.69
C ALA A 156 4.59 -3.80 -36.77
N ILE A 157 3.76 -3.26 -37.68
CA ILE A 157 3.49 -1.80 -37.79
C ILE A 157 2.95 -1.26 -36.47
N TRP A 158 1.95 -1.93 -35.88
CA TRP A 158 1.38 -1.54 -34.59
C TRP A 158 2.42 -1.60 -33.46
N GLU A 159 3.23 -2.67 -33.41
CA GLU A 159 4.30 -2.84 -32.42
C GLU A 159 5.35 -1.72 -32.54
N PHE A 160 5.77 -1.37 -33.75
CA PHE A 160 6.66 -0.25 -33.97
C PHE A 160 6.03 1.06 -33.48
N LEU A 161 4.75 1.31 -33.82
CA LEU A 161 4.05 2.53 -33.43
C LEU A 161 3.97 2.68 -31.90
N ILE A 162 3.61 1.63 -31.16
CA ILE A 162 3.53 1.72 -29.69
C ILE A 162 4.90 1.91 -29.05
N ARG A 163 5.93 1.22 -29.55
CA ARG A 163 7.32 1.37 -29.06
C ARG A 163 7.88 2.76 -29.37
N ALA A 164 7.66 3.25 -30.58
CA ALA A 164 8.08 4.58 -31.02
C ALA A 164 7.32 5.66 -30.25
N TRP A 165 6.00 5.52 -30.08
CA TRP A 165 5.17 6.44 -29.31
C TRP A 165 5.66 6.60 -27.89
N TRP A 166 5.97 5.48 -27.23
CA TRP A 166 6.46 5.50 -25.86
C TRP A 166 7.81 6.19 -25.70
N ASN A 167 8.74 5.92 -26.62
CA ASN A 167 10.10 6.48 -26.60
C ASN A 167 10.21 7.91 -27.13
N ARG A 168 9.16 8.43 -27.76
CA ARG A 168 9.16 9.73 -28.44
C ARG A 168 9.30 10.88 -27.43
N PRO A 169 10.33 11.75 -27.52
CA PRO A 169 10.35 13.00 -26.76
C PRO A 169 9.27 13.97 -27.28
N ALA A 170 8.90 15.00 -26.52
CA ALA A 170 7.81 15.91 -26.91
C ALA A 170 8.00 16.54 -28.32
N SER A 171 9.24 16.86 -28.70
CA SER A 171 9.61 17.42 -30.01
C SER A 171 9.80 16.38 -31.13
N GLY A 172 9.84 15.09 -30.78
CA GLY A 172 10.07 14.01 -31.74
C GLY A 172 8.82 13.68 -32.55
N ARG A 173 9.01 13.10 -33.72
CA ARG A 173 7.94 12.64 -34.62
C ARG A 173 8.15 11.18 -35.00
N ILE A 174 7.07 10.52 -35.42
CA ILE A 174 7.07 9.14 -35.88
C ILE A 174 6.69 9.13 -37.36
N PHE A 175 7.48 8.47 -38.18
CA PHE A 175 7.26 8.35 -39.62
C PHE A 175 7.11 6.87 -39.99
N VAL A 176 6.06 6.52 -40.72
CA VAL A 176 5.86 5.14 -41.18
C VAL A 176 5.52 5.15 -42.65
N ALA A 177 6.30 4.44 -43.46
CA ALA A 177 5.95 4.16 -44.85
C ALA A 177 5.45 2.73 -44.93
N ALA A 178 4.15 2.59 -45.18
CA ALA A 178 3.43 1.32 -45.21
C ALA A 178 2.20 1.45 -46.12
N GLU A 179 1.55 0.32 -46.40
CA GLU A 179 0.20 0.35 -46.98
C GLU A 179 -0.74 1.15 -46.09
N GLN A 180 -1.52 2.05 -46.69
CA GLN A 180 -2.30 3.03 -45.96
C GLN A 180 -3.32 2.39 -45.01
N GLU A 181 -4.06 1.38 -45.46
CA GLU A 181 -5.06 0.73 -44.62
C GLU A 181 -4.41 0.10 -43.38
N LYS A 182 -3.28 -0.61 -43.55
CA LYS A 182 -2.54 -1.19 -42.43
C LYS A 182 -2.01 -0.13 -41.48
N PHE A 183 -1.48 0.99 -41.99
CA PHE A 183 -1.04 2.09 -41.16
C PHE A 183 -2.19 2.69 -40.33
N VAL A 184 -3.34 2.94 -40.96
CA VAL A 184 -4.54 3.48 -40.29
C VAL A 184 -5.06 2.52 -39.23
N LYS A 185 -5.15 1.23 -39.55
CA LYS A 185 -5.54 0.17 -38.60
C LYS A 185 -4.59 0.09 -37.41
N ALA A 186 -3.28 0.07 -37.66
CA ALA A 186 -2.28 0.06 -36.61
C ALA A 186 -2.34 1.32 -35.72
N LEU A 187 -2.57 2.49 -36.31
CA LEU A 187 -2.71 3.75 -35.58
C LEU A 187 -3.99 3.79 -34.73
N TRP A 188 -5.11 3.26 -35.23
CA TRP A 188 -6.33 3.08 -34.43
C TRP A 188 -6.08 2.12 -33.27
N GLY A 189 -5.43 0.98 -33.53
CA GLY A 189 -5.06 0.00 -32.51
C GLY A 189 -4.19 0.60 -31.39
N LEU A 190 -3.28 1.53 -31.72
CA LEU A 190 -2.51 2.30 -30.74
C LEU A 190 -3.42 3.14 -29.82
N CYS A 191 -4.40 3.85 -30.40
CA CYS A 191 -5.34 4.68 -29.64
C CYS A 191 -6.35 3.84 -28.83
N ARG A 192 -6.69 2.64 -29.31
CA ARG A 192 -7.61 1.70 -28.63
C ARG A 192 -6.98 1.03 -27.42
N ILE A 193 -5.69 0.67 -27.52
CA ILE A 193 -4.98 -0.06 -26.45
C ILE A 193 -4.40 0.86 -25.38
N LEU A 194 -4.14 2.13 -25.67
CA LEU A 194 -3.60 3.07 -24.70
C LEU A 194 -4.75 3.82 -23.98
N PRO A 195 -4.62 4.08 -22.67
CA PRO A 195 -5.48 5.02 -21.96
C PRO A 195 -5.46 6.43 -22.56
N ALA A 196 -6.60 7.12 -22.59
CA ALA A 196 -6.75 8.43 -23.23
C ALA A 196 -5.64 9.45 -22.90
N PRO A 197 -5.27 9.66 -21.62
CA PRO A 197 -4.21 10.61 -21.29
C PRO A 197 -2.86 10.33 -21.95
N LEU A 198 -2.55 9.06 -22.26
CA LEU A 198 -1.28 8.68 -22.90
C LEU A 198 -1.24 8.94 -24.41
N TRP A 199 -2.39 9.15 -25.06
CA TRP A 199 -2.48 9.49 -26.48
C TRP A 199 -3.18 10.82 -26.76
N ASN A 200 -3.61 11.59 -25.75
CA ASN A 200 -4.23 12.91 -25.94
C ASN A 200 -3.36 13.91 -26.74
N ALA A 201 -2.04 13.77 -26.68
CA ALA A 201 -1.10 14.59 -27.45
C ALA A 201 -0.87 14.06 -28.89
N LEU A 202 -1.54 12.98 -29.29
CA LEU A 202 -1.38 12.36 -30.61
C LEU A 202 -2.04 13.25 -31.68
N SER A 203 -1.25 13.55 -32.70
CA SER A 203 -1.71 14.16 -33.94
C SER A 203 -1.19 13.31 -35.08
N PHE A 204 -2.00 13.08 -36.11
CA PHE A 204 -1.63 12.17 -37.18
C PHE A 204 -1.93 12.73 -38.56
N SER A 205 -1.18 12.25 -39.55
CA SER A 205 -1.50 12.36 -40.98
C SER A 205 -1.33 10.99 -41.61
N THR A 206 -2.34 10.47 -42.29
CA THR A 206 -2.27 9.12 -42.91
C THR A 206 -1.51 9.09 -44.22
N TYR A 207 -1.19 10.27 -44.76
CA TYR A 207 -0.41 10.42 -45.97
C TYR A 207 0.21 11.81 -46.05
N GLU A 208 1.52 11.87 -46.27
CA GLU A 208 2.25 13.08 -46.64
C GLU A 208 3.34 12.76 -47.66
N GLN A 209 3.46 13.57 -48.70
CA GLN A 209 4.63 13.54 -49.58
C GLN A 209 5.84 14.21 -48.91
N ASP A 210 5.63 15.38 -48.31
CA ASP A 210 6.67 16.16 -47.62
C ASP A 210 6.56 15.96 -46.09
N ALA A 211 6.95 14.78 -45.59
CA ALA A 211 6.73 14.38 -44.19
C ALA A 211 7.17 15.41 -43.13
N MET A 212 8.29 16.10 -43.35
CA MET A 212 8.81 17.08 -42.41
C MET A 212 7.96 18.35 -42.30
N LEU A 213 7.16 18.66 -43.32
CA LEU A 213 6.27 19.82 -43.35
C LEU A 213 4.90 19.55 -42.75
N SER A 214 4.57 18.28 -42.48
CA SER A 214 3.32 17.94 -41.81
C SER A 214 3.22 18.70 -40.48
N PRO A 215 2.02 18.98 -39.94
CA PRO A 215 1.85 19.43 -38.56
C PRO A 215 1.66 18.26 -37.57
N ALA A 216 1.50 17.03 -38.05
CA ALA A 216 1.21 15.85 -37.23
C ALA A 216 2.46 15.20 -36.61
N ASN A 217 2.35 14.63 -35.41
CA ASN A 217 3.49 13.95 -34.78
C ASN A 217 3.61 12.46 -35.13
N VAL A 218 2.59 11.87 -35.76
CA VAL A 218 2.64 10.56 -36.41
C VAL A 218 2.28 10.73 -37.89
N VAL A 219 3.18 10.39 -38.80
CA VAL A 219 3.05 10.69 -40.22
C VAL A 219 3.18 9.40 -41.03
N GLY A 220 2.13 9.07 -41.77
CA GLY A 220 2.10 8.03 -42.79
C GLY A 220 2.67 8.56 -44.10
N LEU A 221 3.48 7.75 -44.77
CA LEU A 221 4.02 8.02 -46.08
C LEU A 221 3.70 6.86 -47.02
N TRP A 222 3.48 7.17 -48.29
CA TRP A 222 3.30 6.14 -49.30
C TRP A 222 3.78 6.66 -50.65
N ASP A 223 4.98 6.25 -51.06
CA ASP A 223 5.46 6.54 -52.41
C ASP A 223 5.07 5.39 -53.34
N LEU A 224 4.20 5.66 -54.32
CA LEU A 224 3.76 4.69 -55.31
C LEU A 224 4.84 4.35 -56.35
N GLU A 225 5.76 5.29 -56.63
CA GLU A 225 6.86 5.06 -57.60
C GLU A 225 8.04 4.36 -56.95
N LYS A 226 8.38 4.79 -55.74
CA LYS A 226 9.59 4.33 -55.03
C LYS A 226 9.27 4.02 -53.56
N PRO A 227 8.47 2.98 -53.26
CA PRO A 227 8.11 2.63 -51.90
C PRO A 227 9.33 2.53 -50.96
N ALA A 228 10.43 1.95 -51.45
CA ALA A 228 11.68 1.80 -50.70
C ALA A 228 12.39 3.13 -50.33
N ASN A 229 12.09 4.25 -50.99
CA ASN A 229 12.67 5.57 -50.71
C ASN A 229 11.63 6.56 -50.13
N SER A 230 10.47 6.06 -49.68
CA SER A 230 9.36 6.90 -49.23
C SER A 230 9.75 7.84 -48.09
N ILE A 231 10.70 7.46 -47.22
CA ILE A 231 11.08 8.23 -46.04
C ILE A 231 12.44 8.94 -46.25
N PRO A 232 12.49 10.28 -46.16
CA PRO A 232 13.74 11.04 -46.17
C PRO A 232 14.70 10.68 -45.02
N GLN A 233 16.01 10.68 -45.25
CA GLN A 233 17.01 10.23 -44.27
C GLN A 233 16.99 11.01 -42.94
N ASN A 234 16.63 12.30 -42.95
CA ASN A 234 16.50 13.13 -41.76
C ASN A 234 15.35 12.69 -40.83
N CYS A 235 14.38 11.92 -41.34
CA CYS A 235 13.30 11.34 -40.53
C CYS A 235 13.82 10.19 -39.62
N PHE A 236 14.94 9.56 -39.97
CA PHE A 236 15.56 8.49 -39.17
C PHE A 236 16.52 9.01 -38.09
N GLN A 237 16.78 10.32 -38.04
CA GLN A 237 17.82 10.94 -37.23
C GLN A 237 17.27 11.71 -36.02
N GLY A 238 18.14 11.95 -35.03
CA GLY A 238 17.86 12.82 -33.89
C GLY A 238 16.79 12.26 -32.97
N THR A 239 15.75 13.06 -32.71
CA THR A 239 14.64 12.72 -31.81
C THR A 239 13.49 11.99 -32.50
N ASN A 240 13.59 11.73 -33.81
CA ASN A 240 12.55 11.09 -34.59
C ASN A 240 12.69 9.56 -34.59
N ALA A 241 11.58 8.88 -34.82
CA ALA A 241 11.55 7.46 -35.12
C ALA A 241 10.93 7.27 -36.50
N ALA A 242 11.54 6.44 -37.34
CA ALA A 242 11.03 6.14 -38.66
C ALA A 242 11.10 4.65 -38.97
N TRP A 243 10.13 4.15 -39.75
CA TRP A 243 10.21 2.84 -40.35
C TRP A 243 9.62 2.85 -41.76
N ASN A 244 10.44 2.45 -42.72
CA ASN A 244 9.97 2.12 -44.06
C ASN A 244 9.74 0.61 -44.17
N VAL A 245 8.48 0.18 -44.08
CA VAL A 245 8.07 -1.24 -44.15
C VAL A 245 8.51 -1.88 -45.47
N PHE A 246 8.45 -1.13 -46.58
CA PHE A 246 8.80 -1.62 -47.91
C PHE A 246 10.29 -1.96 -48.10
N SER A 247 11.16 -1.38 -47.28
CA SER A 247 12.63 -1.61 -47.32
C SER A 247 13.18 -2.25 -46.05
N ASP A 248 12.32 -2.46 -45.05
CA ASP A 248 12.63 -2.80 -43.67
C ASP A 248 13.64 -1.88 -42.96
N GLN A 249 13.90 -0.68 -43.49
CA GLN A 249 14.77 0.30 -42.83
C GLN A 249 14.05 0.90 -41.60
N LYS A 250 14.62 0.72 -40.40
CA LYS A 250 14.08 1.19 -39.12
C LYS A 250 15.06 2.08 -38.38
N SER A 251 14.55 3.12 -37.71
CA SER A 251 15.28 3.81 -36.65
C SER A 251 15.52 2.85 -35.47
N PRO A 252 16.69 2.93 -34.82
CA PRO A 252 16.88 2.21 -33.56
C PRO A 252 15.93 2.80 -32.50
N LEU A 253 15.12 1.96 -31.89
CA LEU A 253 14.30 2.32 -30.74
C LEU A 253 15.01 1.90 -29.46
N LYS A 254 14.87 2.70 -28.40
CA LYS A 254 15.31 2.30 -27.06
C LYS A 254 14.46 1.13 -26.58
N THR A 255 15.02 0.31 -25.71
CA THR A 255 14.25 -0.70 -24.97
C THR A 255 13.04 -0.03 -24.33
N VAL A 256 11.87 -0.62 -24.55
CA VAL A 256 10.64 -0.10 -23.95
C VAL A 256 10.45 -0.68 -22.55
N PRO A 257 9.67 0.00 -21.69
CA PRO A 257 9.38 -0.51 -20.37
C PRO A 257 8.43 -1.72 -20.37
N ASN A 258 8.33 -2.40 -19.23
CA ASN A 258 7.59 -3.65 -19.11
C ASN A 258 6.09 -3.48 -19.37
N TYR A 259 5.51 -2.31 -19.09
CA TYR A 259 4.14 -1.99 -19.43
C TYR A 259 3.88 -2.09 -20.93
N VAL A 260 4.79 -1.57 -21.76
CA VAL A 260 4.63 -1.63 -23.23
C VAL A 260 4.76 -3.07 -23.72
N GLU A 261 5.72 -3.83 -23.19
CA GLU A 261 5.85 -5.26 -23.50
C GLU A 261 4.60 -6.06 -23.10
N PHE A 262 3.99 -5.71 -21.96
CA PHE A 262 2.71 -6.29 -21.55
C PHE A 262 1.61 -6.02 -22.57
N LEU A 263 1.45 -4.78 -23.05
CA LEU A 263 0.46 -4.46 -24.07
C LEU A 263 0.71 -5.22 -25.38
N ILE A 264 1.97 -5.29 -25.81
CA ILE A 264 2.40 -6.04 -27.01
C ILE A 264 2.05 -7.52 -26.85
N SER A 265 2.40 -8.12 -25.72
CA SER A 265 2.10 -9.52 -25.41
C SER A 265 0.60 -9.79 -25.36
N SER A 266 -0.19 -8.89 -24.74
CA SER A 266 -1.65 -9.02 -24.67
C SER A 266 -2.29 -9.03 -26.06
N VAL A 267 -1.89 -8.16 -26.99
CA VAL A 267 -2.41 -8.19 -28.36
C VAL A 267 -1.93 -9.43 -29.10
N LYS A 268 -0.64 -9.76 -29.02
CA LYS A 268 -0.04 -10.92 -29.69
C LYS A 268 -0.66 -12.25 -29.29
N THR A 269 -1.11 -12.37 -28.04
CA THR A 269 -1.71 -13.58 -27.49
C THR A 269 -3.24 -13.59 -27.51
N GLY A 270 -3.88 -12.55 -28.08
CA GLY A 270 -5.33 -12.41 -28.10
C GLY A 270 -5.99 -12.16 -26.75
N LYS A 271 -5.21 -11.66 -25.79
CA LYS A 271 -5.63 -11.34 -24.42
C LYS A 271 -5.69 -9.83 -24.18
N PHE A 272 -6.09 -9.04 -25.17
CA PHE A 272 -6.16 -7.58 -25.04
C PHE A 272 -7.16 -7.12 -23.95
N THR A 273 -8.15 -7.94 -23.60
CA THR A 273 -9.05 -7.70 -22.47
C THR A 273 -8.32 -7.68 -21.11
N GLU A 274 -7.14 -8.29 -21.00
CA GLU A 274 -6.28 -8.15 -19.82
C GLU A 274 -5.71 -6.73 -19.70
N ALA A 275 -5.41 -6.08 -20.83
CA ALA A 275 -4.99 -4.68 -20.85
C ALA A 275 -6.16 -3.76 -20.45
N ASP A 276 -7.36 -3.99 -21.00
CA ASP A 276 -8.57 -3.26 -20.63
C ASP A 276 -8.88 -3.39 -19.13
N SER A 277 -8.82 -4.62 -18.59
CA SER A 277 -9.00 -4.87 -17.16
C SER A 277 -7.91 -4.21 -16.31
N PHE A 278 -6.66 -4.22 -16.77
CA PHE A 278 -5.57 -3.52 -16.09
C PHE A 278 -5.82 -2.00 -16.06
N HIS A 279 -6.27 -1.40 -17.15
CA HIS A 279 -6.57 0.04 -17.22
C HIS A 279 -7.77 0.43 -16.38
N ALA A 280 -8.85 -0.37 -16.40
CA ALA A 280 -10.05 -0.13 -15.62
C ALA A 280 -9.81 -0.15 -14.10
N ASN A 281 -8.78 -0.90 -13.66
CA ASN A 281 -8.39 -0.99 -12.26
C ASN A 281 -7.36 0.07 -11.81
N ALA A 282 -6.93 0.96 -12.72
CA ALA A 282 -5.98 2.01 -12.41
C ALA A 282 -6.67 3.37 -12.22
N PRO A 283 -6.20 4.21 -11.30
CA PRO A 283 -6.61 5.62 -11.26
C PRO A 283 -6.29 6.33 -12.57
N ALA A 284 -7.25 7.09 -13.09
CA ALA A 284 -7.11 7.82 -14.35
C ALA A 284 -5.84 8.70 -14.43
N VAL A 285 -5.48 9.31 -13.31
CA VAL A 285 -4.34 10.22 -13.16
C VAL A 285 -2.97 9.54 -13.31
N ILE A 286 -2.88 8.22 -13.17
CA ILE A 286 -1.63 7.47 -13.44
C ILE A 286 -1.24 7.59 -14.92
N TRP A 287 -2.23 7.72 -15.79
CA TRP A 287 -2.03 7.75 -17.22
C TRP A 287 -1.56 9.11 -17.74
N GLU A 288 -1.53 10.16 -16.90
CA GLU A 288 -1.07 11.49 -17.32
C GLU A 288 0.43 11.52 -17.65
N ARG A 289 1.20 10.56 -17.14
CA ARG A 289 2.65 10.46 -17.35
C ARG A 289 3.05 9.03 -17.70
N ARG A 290 3.90 8.88 -18.72
CA ARG A 290 4.45 7.57 -19.13
C ARG A 290 5.20 6.86 -18.01
N ASP A 291 6.04 7.60 -17.27
CA ASP A 291 6.80 7.03 -16.15
C ASP A 291 5.88 6.52 -15.03
N SER A 292 4.77 7.23 -14.76
CA SER A 292 3.80 6.83 -13.75
C SER A 292 3.04 5.57 -14.17
N ALA A 293 2.72 5.43 -15.46
CA ALA A 293 2.12 4.22 -16.02
C ALA A 293 3.04 3.00 -15.88
N GLU A 294 4.34 3.13 -16.17
CA GLU A 294 5.31 2.05 -15.95
C GLU A 294 5.44 1.70 -14.47
N MET A 295 5.64 2.71 -13.62
CA MET A 295 5.74 2.54 -12.17
C MET A 295 4.54 1.79 -11.60
N PHE A 296 3.33 2.14 -12.05
CA PHE A 296 2.11 1.46 -11.64
C PHE A 296 2.03 0.03 -12.15
N PHE A 297 2.49 -0.22 -13.38
CA PHE A 297 2.55 -1.57 -13.93
C PHE A 297 3.51 -2.46 -13.12
N GLU A 298 4.72 -2.00 -12.85
CA GLU A 298 5.69 -2.71 -12.00
C GLU A 298 5.09 -3.01 -10.62
N LEU A 299 4.44 -2.01 -10.00
CA LEU A 299 3.78 -2.15 -8.70
C LEU A 299 2.72 -3.25 -8.66
N VAL A 300 1.92 -3.39 -9.72
CA VAL A 300 0.79 -4.31 -9.75
C VAL A 300 1.17 -5.69 -10.25
N ARG A 301 2.10 -5.79 -11.22
CA ARG A 301 2.42 -7.06 -11.90
C ARG A 301 3.77 -7.65 -11.50
N HIS A 302 4.71 -6.83 -11.04
CA HIS A 302 6.06 -7.23 -10.66
C HIS A 302 6.50 -6.63 -9.30
N PRO A 303 5.67 -6.76 -8.23
CA PRO A 303 6.01 -6.17 -6.94
C PRO A 303 7.32 -6.73 -6.34
N ASP A 304 7.74 -7.91 -6.78
CA ASP A 304 8.96 -8.60 -6.39
C ASP A 304 10.24 -8.03 -7.03
N THR A 305 10.13 -7.34 -8.17
CA THR A 305 11.27 -6.71 -8.84
C THR A 305 11.57 -5.31 -8.34
N LEU A 306 10.71 -4.74 -7.49
CA LEU A 306 10.84 -3.38 -6.99
C LEU A 306 11.84 -3.30 -5.82
N ASP A 307 12.86 -2.46 -5.97
CA ASP A 307 13.74 -2.12 -4.86
C ASP A 307 13.22 -0.93 -4.02
N ILE A 308 13.91 -0.67 -2.91
CA ILE A 308 13.57 0.43 -1.98
C ILE A 308 13.56 1.79 -2.68
N THR A 309 14.52 2.03 -3.58
CA THR A 309 14.66 3.31 -4.28
C THR A 309 13.46 3.53 -5.20
N ARG A 310 13.12 2.51 -5.98
CA ARG A 310 11.98 2.54 -6.90
C ARG A 310 10.66 2.69 -6.16
N LEU A 311 10.48 2.00 -5.03
CA LEU A 311 9.28 2.17 -4.20
C LEU A 311 9.15 3.59 -3.63
N LYS A 312 10.26 4.25 -3.28
CA LYS A 312 10.20 5.66 -2.88
C LYS A 312 9.72 6.53 -4.02
N GLU A 313 10.26 6.35 -5.23
CA GLU A 313 9.81 7.09 -6.41
C GLU A 313 8.30 6.91 -6.63
N ILE A 314 7.81 5.67 -6.52
CA ILE A 314 6.38 5.34 -6.65
C ILE A 314 5.56 6.02 -5.54
N ALA A 315 6.02 5.95 -4.29
CA ALA A 315 5.34 6.52 -3.14
C ALA A 315 5.27 8.06 -3.21
N HIS A 316 6.26 8.71 -3.84
CA HIS A 316 6.24 10.14 -4.10
C HIS A 316 5.28 10.57 -5.21
N LEU A 317 4.69 9.64 -5.98
CA LEU A 317 3.62 9.96 -6.91
C LEU A 317 2.30 10.15 -6.12
N PRO A 318 1.77 11.39 -6.02
CA PRO A 318 0.68 11.72 -5.08
C PRO A 318 -0.56 10.83 -5.25
N ASN A 319 -0.77 10.32 -6.45
CA ASN A 319 -1.95 9.56 -6.81
C ASN A 319 -1.80 8.04 -6.66
N ILE A 320 -0.58 7.51 -6.80
CA ILE A 320 -0.34 6.09 -6.55
C ILE A 320 -0.46 5.83 -5.05
N GLY A 321 0.05 6.75 -4.24
CA GLY A 321 -0.17 6.77 -2.81
C GLY A 321 -1.66 6.65 -2.46
N LYS A 322 -2.49 7.61 -2.90
CA LYS A 322 -3.95 7.57 -2.68
C LYS A 322 -4.60 6.28 -3.20
N PHE A 323 -4.11 5.72 -4.30
CA PHE A 323 -4.60 4.45 -4.82
C PHE A 323 -4.31 3.28 -3.91
N LEU A 324 -3.06 3.15 -3.44
CA LEU A 324 -2.66 2.09 -2.51
C LEU A 324 -3.48 2.17 -1.21
N MET A 325 -3.73 3.38 -0.74
CA MET A 325 -4.56 3.65 0.45
C MET A 325 -6.01 3.19 0.27
N LYS A 326 -6.59 3.39 -0.93
CA LYS A 326 -7.94 2.90 -1.27
C LYS A 326 -8.00 1.40 -1.54
N ASN A 327 -6.84 0.72 -1.66
CA ASN A 327 -6.74 -0.69 -2.03
C ASN A 327 -5.86 -1.45 -1.02
N PRO A 328 -6.33 -1.62 0.23
CA PRO A 328 -5.51 -2.14 1.31
C PRO A 328 -5.00 -3.56 1.08
N LYS A 329 -5.73 -4.41 0.34
CA LYS A 329 -5.24 -5.73 -0.07
C LYS A 329 -4.01 -5.63 -0.97
N ARG A 330 -3.96 -4.65 -1.89
CA ARG A 330 -2.81 -4.43 -2.76
C ARG A 330 -1.64 -3.85 -1.99
N LEU A 331 -1.90 -2.90 -1.09
CA LEU A 331 -0.90 -2.41 -0.16
C LEU A 331 -0.34 -3.57 0.68
N GLN A 332 -1.20 -4.40 1.27
CA GLN A 332 -0.79 -5.59 2.03
C GLN A 332 0.06 -6.54 1.17
N MET A 333 -0.35 -6.90 -0.05
CA MET A 333 0.46 -7.73 -0.94
C MET A 333 1.82 -7.10 -1.25
N LEU A 334 1.84 -5.78 -1.46
CA LEU A 334 3.08 -5.04 -1.68
C LEU A 334 4.01 -5.16 -0.48
N LEU A 335 3.45 -4.89 0.69
CA LEU A 335 4.13 -4.98 1.97
C LEU A 335 4.62 -6.41 2.19
N GLU A 336 3.79 -7.43 2.00
CA GLU A 336 4.19 -8.83 2.17
C GLU A 336 5.33 -9.23 1.21
N ASN A 337 5.25 -8.88 -0.08
CA ASN A 337 6.30 -9.19 -1.04
C ASN A 337 7.59 -8.45 -0.71
N PHE A 338 7.49 -7.16 -0.41
CA PHE A 338 8.63 -6.33 -0.08
C PHE A 338 9.29 -6.72 1.25
N PHE A 339 8.47 -6.99 2.25
CA PHE A 339 8.91 -7.31 3.58
C PHE A 339 9.38 -8.75 3.74
N SER A 340 8.93 -9.67 2.88
CA SER A 340 9.42 -11.05 2.91
C SER A 340 10.92 -11.16 2.58
N SER A 341 11.50 -10.19 1.85
CA SER A 341 12.89 -10.20 1.41
C SER A 341 13.79 -9.12 2.02
N LYS A 342 13.27 -7.95 2.41
CA LYS A 342 14.09 -6.78 2.83
C LYS A 342 13.55 -5.96 4.01
N LEU A 343 12.63 -6.51 4.82
CA LEU A 343 11.95 -5.75 5.89
C LEU A 343 12.88 -5.05 6.88
N LEU A 344 14.02 -5.64 7.19
CA LEU A 344 14.97 -5.03 8.12
C LEU A 344 15.53 -3.74 7.53
N ASP A 345 16.10 -3.80 6.31
CA ASP A 345 16.64 -2.66 5.56
C ASP A 345 15.66 -1.48 5.44
N VAL A 346 14.36 -1.80 5.32
CA VAL A 346 13.28 -0.81 5.21
C VAL A 346 13.03 -0.11 6.53
N TRP A 347 13.00 -0.87 7.62
CA TRP A 347 12.79 -0.35 8.96
C TRP A 347 14.02 0.42 9.48
N GLU A 348 15.21 0.12 8.94
CA GLU A 348 16.45 0.87 9.16
C GLU A 348 16.42 2.25 8.51
N ASN A 349 15.70 2.40 7.40
CA ASN A 349 15.81 3.55 6.53
C ASN A 349 14.85 4.67 6.96
N GLU A 350 15.35 5.64 7.73
CA GLU A 350 14.62 6.86 8.14
C GLU A 350 13.90 7.53 6.97
N SER A 351 14.51 7.55 5.78
CA SER A 351 13.86 8.15 4.62
C SER A 351 12.64 7.37 4.12
N LEU A 352 12.51 6.05 4.34
CA LEU A 352 11.26 5.34 4.06
C LEU A 352 10.18 5.69 5.08
N LYS A 353 10.55 5.89 6.35
CA LYS A 353 9.60 6.40 7.35
C LYS A 353 9.11 7.78 6.94
N GLU A 354 9.98 8.67 6.47
CA GLU A 354 9.58 9.98 5.95
C GLU A 354 8.75 9.86 4.67
N THR A 355 9.12 9.00 3.72
CA THR A 355 8.36 8.78 2.48
C THR A 355 6.96 8.23 2.77
N PHE A 356 6.83 7.33 3.75
CA PHE A 356 5.54 6.75 4.11
C PHE A 356 4.80 7.51 5.23
N SER A 357 5.46 8.43 5.93
CA SER A 357 4.88 9.22 7.02
C SER A 357 3.63 10.00 6.59
N PRO A 358 3.57 10.64 5.40
CA PRO A 358 2.35 11.26 4.90
C PRO A 358 1.18 10.29 4.76
N PHE A 359 1.44 9.03 4.37
CA PHE A 359 0.39 8.00 4.28
C PHE A 359 -0.13 7.60 5.65
N PHE A 360 0.75 7.52 6.65
CA PHE A 360 0.34 7.18 8.00
C PHE A 360 -0.28 8.37 8.72
N ALA A 361 0.11 9.60 8.44
CA ALA A 361 -0.32 10.76 9.21
C ALA A 361 -1.83 11.04 9.08
N GLU A 362 -2.43 10.81 7.91
CA GLU A 362 -3.77 11.33 7.58
C GLU A 362 -4.94 10.40 7.89
N ASP A 363 -4.73 9.09 8.09
CA ASP A 363 -5.86 8.14 8.19
C ASP A 363 -5.59 6.97 9.16
N GLU A 364 -6.40 6.87 10.22
CA GLU A 364 -6.32 5.86 11.27
C GLU A 364 -6.67 4.45 10.76
N VAL A 365 -7.57 4.35 9.77
CA VAL A 365 -7.93 3.07 9.13
C VAL A 365 -6.73 2.52 8.39
N ILE A 366 -5.97 3.37 7.70
CA ILE A 366 -4.73 2.92 7.04
C ILE A 366 -3.66 2.55 8.06
N ARG A 367 -3.47 3.31 9.14
CA ARG A 367 -2.53 2.89 10.20
C ARG A 367 -2.88 1.51 10.73
N SER A 368 -4.17 1.24 10.96
CA SER A 368 -4.67 -0.06 11.40
C SER A 368 -4.37 -1.14 10.36
N GLN A 369 -4.66 -0.91 9.07
CA GLN A 369 -4.43 -1.91 8.02
C GLN A 369 -2.94 -2.19 7.76
N PHE A 370 -2.10 -1.17 7.81
CA PHE A 370 -0.65 -1.34 7.73
C PHE A 370 -0.14 -2.16 8.92
N ARG A 371 -0.60 -1.80 10.12
CA ARG A 371 -0.33 -2.53 11.35
C ARG A 371 -0.76 -4.00 11.22
N ASP A 372 -1.98 -4.27 10.76
CA ASP A 372 -2.50 -5.63 10.52
C ASP A 372 -1.67 -6.40 9.49
N GLY A 373 -1.18 -5.75 8.44
CA GLY A 373 -0.29 -6.35 7.44
C GLY A 373 1.09 -6.73 8.03
N VAL A 374 1.69 -5.84 8.82
CA VAL A 374 2.92 -6.14 9.58
C VAL A 374 2.68 -7.30 10.56
N HIS A 375 1.52 -7.33 11.22
CA HIS A 375 1.14 -8.40 12.13
C HIS A 375 0.98 -9.75 11.43
N ALA A 376 0.30 -9.79 10.29
CA ALA A 376 0.14 -11.00 9.49
C ALA A 376 1.50 -11.55 9.03
N LEU A 377 2.43 -10.67 8.64
CA LEU A 377 3.77 -11.06 8.26
C LEU A 377 4.60 -11.62 9.43
N ILE A 378 4.58 -10.95 10.59
CA ILE A 378 5.28 -11.43 11.79
C ILE A 378 4.74 -12.83 12.15
N ARG A 379 3.43 -13.02 12.16
CA ARG A 379 2.81 -14.34 12.40
C ARG A 379 3.27 -15.38 11.38
N ARG A 380 3.30 -15.03 10.09
CA ARG A 380 3.77 -15.93 9.04
C ARG A 380 5.23 -16.33 9.24
N LYS A 381 6.09 -15.39 9.62
CA LYS A 381 7.52 -15.65 9.89
C LYS A 381 7.75 -16.48 11.15
N ILE A 382 6.92 -16.28 12.19
CA ILE A 382 6.84 -17.16 13.35
C ILE A 382 6.49 -18.59 12.91
N THR A 383 5.46 -18.77 12.07
CA THR A 383 5.07 -20.11 11.59
C THR A 383 6.09 -20.76 10.65
N GLN A 384 6.93 -19.96 9.99
CA GLN A 384 8.03 -20.44 9.14
C GLN A 384 9.32 -20.70 9.92
N ASP A 385 9.31 -20.45 11.22
CA ASP A 385 10.44 -20.70 12.10
C ASP A 385 11.72 -19.90 11.76
N ASP A 386 11.53 -18.67 11.26
CA ASP A 386 12.62 -17.78 10.88
C ASP A 386 13.13 -17.00 12.09
N VAL A 387 13.77 -17.70 13.02
CA VAL A 387 14.34 -17.13 14.26
C VAL A 387 15.31 -15.98 13.97
N SER A 388 16.03 -16.04 12.84
CA SER A 388 16.95 -14.98 12.40
C SER A 388 16.24 -13.66 12.10
N PHE A 389 15.04 -13.72 11.54
CA PHE A 389 14.21 -12.55 11.25
C PHE A 389 13.67 -11.95 12.55
N LEU A 390 13.16 -12.81 13.44
CA LEU A 390 12.65 -12.39 14.74
C LEU A 390 13.74 -11.74 15.59
N ASP A 391 14.97 -12.27 15.59
CA ASP A 391 16.11 -11.72 16.33
C ASP A 391 16.48 -10.31 15.89
N ARG A 392 16.50 -10.10 14.57
CA ARG A 392 16.84 -8.81 13.98
C ARG A 392 15.75 -7.77 14.23
N ILE A 393 14.48 -8.16 14.21
CA ILE A 393 13.36 -7.27 14.61
C ILE A 393 13.47 -6.89 16.08
N PHE A 394 13.65 -7.87 16.95
CA PHE A 394 13.64 -7.71 18.39
C PHE A 394 14.82 -6.87 18.90
N THR A 395 16.04 -7.20 18.46
CA THR A 395 17.27 -6.47 18.82
C THR A 395 17.16 -4.99 18.45
N ARG A 396 16.45 -4.68 17.37
CA ARG A 396 16.26 -3.32 16.89
C ARG A 396 15.12 -2.57 17.57
N TRP A 397 14.04 -3.29 17.91
CA TRP A 397 12.96 -2.73 18.74
C TRP A 397 13.51 -2.29 20.10
N LEU A 398 14.42 -3.07 20.68
CA LEU A 398 15.17 -2.70 21.89
C LEU A 398 16.10 -1.50 21.70
N SER A 399 16.70 -1.30 20.51
CA SER A 399 17.68 -0.22 20.30
C SER A 399 17.07 1.15 20.00
N LYS A 400 15.80 1.21 19.57
CA LYS A 400 15.09 2.45 19.20
C LYS A 400 13.85 2.70 20.09
N PHE A 401 14.01 2.69 21.41
CA PHE A 401 12.98 2.87 22.47
C PHE A 401 12.06 4.13 22.37
N GLU A 402 12.03 4.84 21.23
CA GLU A 402 11.15 5.96 20.90
C GLU A 402 10.01 5.60 19.92
N CYS A 403 9.78 4.32 19.59
CA CYS A 403 8.77 3.92 18.60
C CYS A 403 7.32 4.05 19.11
N PHE A 404 6.79 5.27 19.07
CA PHE A 404 5.40 5.65 19.38
C PHE A 404 4.33 5.07 18.43
N ALA A 405 4.70 4.41 17.32
CA ALA A 405 3.76 4.05 16.26
C ALA A 405 2.94 2.76 16.49
N LEU A 406 3.42 1.84 17.34
CA LEU A 406 2.72 0.59 17.66
C LEU A 406 2.17 0.55 19.08
N GLY A 407 2.54 1.45 19.98
CA GLY A 407 2.31 1.22 21.41
C GLY A 407 3.13 0.02 21.91
N SER A 408 3.69 0.10 23.11
CA SER A 408 4.43 -1.01 23.72
C SER A 408 3.60 -2.28 23.85
N ASP A 409 2.28 -2.15 23.89
CA ASP A 409 1.34 -3.26 24.06
C ASP A 409 1.19 -4.10 22.78
N ASP A 410 1.19 -3.50 21.58
CA ASP A 410 0.85 -4.24 20.35
C ASP A 410 1.94 -5.23 19.92
N PHE A 411 3.24 -4.90 20.06
CA PHE A 411 4.31 -5.82 19.62
C PHE A 411 4.24 -7.18 20.33
N TRP A 412 3.86 -7.18 21.61
CA TRP A 412 3.76 -8.38 22.42
C TRP A 412 2.39 -9.06 22.33
N LEU A 413 1.36 -8.32 21.88
CA LEU A 413 0.09 -8.87 21.42
C LEU A 413 0.25 -9.84 20.22
N HIS A 414 1.41 -9.92 19.55
CA HIS A 414 1.68 -10.96 18.53
C HIS A 414 2.18 -12.28 19.07
N PHE A 415 2.77 -12.27 20.26
CA PHE A 415 3.01 -13.46 21.07
C PHE A 415 1.79 -13.80 21.96
N ASN A 416 0.61 -13.23 21.68
CA ASN A 416 -0.64 -13.63 22.34
C ASN A 416 -1.19 -14.99 21.89
N ALA A 417 -0.57 -15.62 20.88
CA ALA A 417 -0.69 -17.05 20.72
C ALA A 417 -0.26 -17.66 22.07
N ALA A 418 -1.08 -18.52 22.68
CA ALA A 418 -0.69 -19.12 23.96
C ALA A 418 0.72 -19.73 23.77
N PRO A 419 1.63 -19.69 24.77
CA PRO A 419 2.99 -20.25 24.68
C PRO A 419 3.10 -21.61 23.95
N GLN A 420 2.05 -22.41 24.06
CA GLN A 420 1.82 -23.70 23.42
C GLN A 420 1.54 -23.70 21.90
N GLU A 421 1.21 -22.56 21.28
CA GLU A 421 0.98 -22.39 19.85
C GLU A 421 2.23 -21.94 19.07
N LEU A 422 3.30 -21.56 19.77
CA LEU A 422 4.57 -21.17 19.16
C LEU A 422 5.44 -22.41 18.87
N PRO A 423 6.15 -22.46 17.73
CA PRO A 423 7.22 -23.43 17.53
C PRO A 423 8.25 -23.35 18.68
N GLU A 424 8.70 -24.52 19.17
CA GLU A 424 9.52 -24.64 20.39
C GLU A 424 10.78 -23.75 20.35
N ASN A 425 11.42 -23.61 19.21
CA ASN A 425 12.59 -22.77 19.03
C ASN A 425 12.28 -21.27 18.89
N VAL A 426 11.10 -20.89 18.37
CA VAL A 426 10.62 -19.50 18.48
C VAL A 426 10.33 -19.16 19.94
N TYR A 427 9.76 -20.10 20.69
CA TYR A 427 9.49 -19.93 22.12
C TYR A 427 10.78 -19.77 22.93
N GLN A 428 11.74 -20.68 22.74
CA GLN A 428 13.07 -20.61 23.39
C GLN A 428 13.85 -19.36 22.99
N TRP A 429 13.65 -18.84 21.77
CA TRP A 429 14.23 -17.57 21.34
C TRP A 429 13.55 -16.35 21.97
N ALA A 430 12.21 -16.34 22.04
CA ALA A 430 11.41 -15.19 22.49
C ALA A 430 11.47 -15.02 24.00
N TYR A 431 11.58 -16.12 24.75
CA TYR A 431 11.48 -16.13 26.21
C TYR A 431 12.57 -15.30 26.92
N PRO A 432 13.87 -15.53 26.68
CA PRO A 432 14.94 -14.73 27.32
C PRO A 432 14.88 -13.25 26.90
N ARG A 433 14.35 -12.98 25.71
CA ARG A 433 14.27 -11.66 25.09
C ARG A 433 13.12 -10.82 25.64
N ALA A 434 11.94 -11.42 25.82
CA ALA A 434 10.82 -10.81 26.56
C ALA A 434 11.28 -10.39 27.96
N PHE A 435 12.03 -11.26 28.61
CA PHE A 435 12.58 -11.02 29.92
C PHE A 435 13.59 -9.86 29.95
N GLN A 436 14.53 -9.82 29.02
CA GLN A 436 15.47 -8.70 28.85
C GLN A 436 14.75 -7.37 28.54
N THR A 437 13.68 -7.41 27.75
CA THR A 437 12.84 -6.23 27.47
C THR A 437 12.22 -5.69 28.73
N ALA A 438 11.58 -6.56 29.51
CA ALA A 438 10.94 -6.17 30.76
C ALA A 438 11.94 -5.45 31.68
N PHE A 439 13.20 -5.89 31.68
CA PHE A 439 14.26 -5.26 32.43
C PHE A 439 14.63 -3.84 31.96
N LEU A 440 14.49 -3.57 30.65
CA LEU A 440 14.77 -2.25 30.06
C LEU A 440 13.63 -1.25 30.20
N LEU A 441 12.41 -1.68 30.55
CA LEU A 441 11.30 -0.77 30.83
C LEU A 441 11.60 0.01 32.11
N SER A 442 11.56 1.34 32.05
CA SER A 442 11.94 2.21 33.18
C SER A 442 10.91 2.23 34.32
N GLU A 443 9.64 1.95 34.02
CA GLU A 443 8.56 2.01 34.99
C GLU A 443 8.14 0.62 35.51
N PRO A 444 8.15 0.40 36.85
CA PRO A 444 7.75 -0.87 37.47
C PRO A 444 6.35 -1.36 37.06
N SER A 445 5.38 -0.45 36.90
CA SER A 445 4.01 -0.75 36.48
C SER A 445 3.95 -1.46 35.12
N PHE A 446 4.78 -1.03 34.17
CA PHE A 446 4.91 -1.64 32.85
C PHE A 446 5.64 -2.98 32.93
N GLN A 447 6.72 -3.08 33.73
CA GLN A 447 7.40 -4.37 33.98
C GLN A 447 6.41 -5.42 34.53
N ILE A 448 5.58 -5.02 35.49
CA ILE A 448 4.57 -5.87 36.13
C ILE A 448 3.48 -6.28 35.13
N ASN A 449 2.87 -5.33 34.41
CA ASN A 449 1.83 -5.65 33.43
C ASN A 449 2.36 -6.55 32.31
N PHE A 450 3.60 -6.33 31.89
CA PHE A 450 4.25 -7.11 30.86
C PHE A 450 4.52 -8.55 31.30
N LEU A 451 5.25 -8.72 32.41
CA LEU A 451 5.64 -10.03 32.93
C LEU A 451 4.41 -10.84 33.38
N SER A 452 3.37 -10.18 33.89
CA SER A 452 2.12 -10.85 34.25
C SER A 452 1.44 -11.45 33.01
N ARG A 453 1.18 -10.66 31.97
CA ARG A 453 0.52 -11.17 30.75
C ARG A 453 1.26 -12.34 30.09
N TRP A 454 2.58 -12.40 30.26
CA TRP A 454 3.43 -13.41 29.66
C TRP A 454 3.56 -14.69 30.51
N ALA A 455 3.68 -14.55 31.84
CA ALA A 455 3.71 -15.67 32.77
C ALA A 455 2.34 -16.37 32.93
N PHE A 456 1.24 -15.66 32.69
CA PHE A 456 -0.13 -16.12 33.01
C PHE A 456 -0.93 -16.73 31.85
N ARG A 457 -0.29 -17.12 30.73
CA ARG A 457 -1.00 -17.64 29.54
C ARG A 457 -0.75 -19.11 29.20
N GLY A 458 0.00 -19.86 30.00
CA GLY A 458 0.25 -21.30 29.78
C GLY A 458 -0.41 -22.17 30.86
N ASP A 459 -1.01 -23.30 30.46
CA ASP A 459 -1.43 -24.35 31.40
C ASP A 459 -0.20 -25.10 31.96
N ASP A 460 -0.05 -24.97 33.27
CA ASP A 460 0.61 -25.81 34.29
C ASP A 460 2.10 -26.22 34.19
N ALA A 461 2.67 -26.60 33.06
CA ALA A 461 3.98 -27.30 33.11
C ALA A 461 5.22 -26.43 32.79
N ARG A 462 5.04 -25.29 32.11
CA ARG A 462 6.17 -24.46 31.65
C ARG A 462 6.43 -23.21 32.51
N CYS A 463 5.51 -22.84 33.41
CA CYS A 463 5.59 -21.60 34.19
C CYS A 463 6.56 -21.70 35.40
N GLU A 464 6.85 -22.91 35.89
CA GLU A 464 7.64 -23.11 37.11
C GLU A 464 9.13 -22.72 36.94
N PRO A 465 9.86 -23.16 35.88
CA PRO A 465 11.23 -22.69 35.63
C PRO A 465 11.30 -21.18 35.37
N GLN A 466 10.19 -20.60 34.91
CA GLN A 466 10.10 -19.21 34.47
C GLN A 466 9.97 -18.26 35.64
N MET A 467 9.12 -18.61 36.61
CA MET A 467 9.01 -17.89 37.86
C MET A 467 10.34 -17.95 38.63
N GLU A 468 11.00 -19.09 38.63
CA GLU A 468 12.31 -19.23 39.27
C GLU A 468 13.37 -18.28 38.65
N GLU A 469 13.37 -18.11 37.32
CA GLU A 469 14.23 -17.15 36.64
C GLU A 469 13.82 -15.68 36.93
N ILE A 470 12.52 -15.36 36.96
CA ILE A 470 11.99 -14.04 37.41
C ILE A 470 12.51 -13.71 38.81
N PHE A 471 12.45 -14.65 39.75
CA PHE A 471 12.90 -14.41 41.12
C PHE A 471 14.41 -14.30 41.26
N ARG A 472 15.18 -15.03 40.44
CA ARG A 472 16.65 -14.97 40.39
C ARG A 472 17.19 -13.74 39.67
N SER A 473 16.38 -13.07 38.85
CA SER A 473 16.80 -11.90 38.07
C SER A 473 16.97 -10.61 38.90
N PRO A 474 17.56 -9.54 38.34
CA PRO A 474 17.77 -8.28 39.06
C PRO A 474 16.56 -7.34 39.12
N PHE A 475 15.33 -7.80 38.85
CA PHE A 475 14.15 -6.93 38.94
C PHE A 475 14.01 -6.28 40.34
N PRO A 476 13.51 -5.03 40.41
CA PRO A 476 13.18 -4.40 41.67
C PRO A 476 12.24 -5.30 42.50
N HIS A 477 12.45 -5.36 43.81
CA HIS A 477 11.64 -6.21 44.69
C HIS A 477 10.14 -5.95 44.55
N ILE A 478 9.73 -4.68 44.37
CA ILE A 478 8.32 -4.31 44.18
C ILE A 478 7.69 -4.97 42.95
N VAL A 479 8.45 -5.20 41.87
CA VAL A 479 7.99 -5.87 40.65
C VAL A 479 7.82 -7.36 40.90
N LYS A 480 8.79 -7.99 41.58
CA LYS A 480 8.73 -9.40 41.97
C LYS A 480 7.54 -9.67 42.90
N LEU A 481 7.30 -8.78 43.86
CA LEU A 481 6.20 -8.91 44.83
C LEU A 481 4.83 -8.72 44.18
N GLU A 482 4.68 -7.75 43.28
CA GLU A 482 3.41 -7.53 42.58
C GLU A 482 3.11 -8.64 41.56
N LEU A 483 4.14 -9.22 40.91
CA LEU A 483 3.97 -10.41 40.08
C LEU A 483 3.53 -11.62 40.88
N TYR A 484 4.11 -11.81 42.08
CA TYR A 484 3.68 -12.84 43.01
C TYR A 484 2.24 -12.64 43.47
N ARG A 485 1.84 -11.39 43.76
CA ARG A 485 0.47 -11.02 44.12
C ARG A 485 -0.52 -11.37 43.01
N ARG A 486 -0.23 -10.95 41.76
CA ARG A 486 -1.09 -11.26 40.60
C ARG A 486 -1.17 -12.75 40.29
N PHE A 487 -0.09 -13.50 40.55
CA PHE A 487 -0.09 -14.97 40.41
C PHE A 487 -1.11 -15.60 41.36
N PHE A 488 -1.06 -15.18 42.62
CA PHE A 488 -2.04 -15.60 43.62
C PHE A 488 -3.47 -15.19 43.30
N GLU A 489 -3.69 -13.97 42.78
CA GLU A 489 -5.04 -13.49 42.43
C GLU A 489 -5.68 -14.26 41.28
N ILE A 490 -4.89 -14.71 40.29
CA ILE A 490 -5.38 -15.51 39.16
C ILE A 490 -5.69 -16.94 39.59
N ASP A 491 -4.84 -17.53 40.43
CA ASP A 491 -5.05 -18.87 41.00
C ASP A 491 -6.31 -18.93 41.88
N LEU A 492 -6.60 -17.86 42.64
CA LEU A 492 -7.85 -17.76 43.41
C LEU A 492 -9.10 -17.60 42.53
N ALA A 493 -8.96 -17.15 41.29
CA ALA A 493 -10.06 -16.94 40.35
C ALA A 493 -10.31 -18.17 39.43
N GLY A 494 -9.28 -18.97 39.18
CA GLY A 494 -9.36 -20.26 38.49
C GLY A 494 -9.58 -21.37 39.50
N ASN A 495 -10.72 -22.05 39.47
CA ASN A 495 -11.10 -23.08 40.44
C ASN A 495 -10.35 -24.42 40.18
N ASP A 496 -9.02 -24.36 39.97
CA ASP A 496 -8.18 -25.49 39.58
C ASP A 496 -7.43 -26.02 40.81
N GLU A 497 -7.96 -27.07 41.44
CA GLU A 497 -7.42 -27.71 42.66
C GLU A 497 -5.96 -28.18 42.53
N LYS A 498 -5.42 -28.29 41.30
CA LYS A 498 -4.04 -28.74 41.06
C LYS A 498 -2.98 -27.67 41.32
N LEU A 499 -3.28 -26.40 41.11
CA LEU A 499 -2.32 -25.31 41.34
C LEU A 499 -2.19 -24.95 42.82
N SER A 500 -3.28 -25.05 43.59
CA SER A 500 -3.23 -24.90 45.05
C SER A 500 -2.28 -25.92 45.69
N ASP A 501 -2.32 -27.18 45.26
CA ASP A 501 -1.44 -28.21 45.82
C ASP A 501 0.04 -27.99 45.49
N LEU A 502 0.37 -27.34 44.37
CA LEU A 502 1.76 -27.11 43.96
C LEU A 502 2.44 -25.98 44.76
N TYR A 503 1.69 -24.94 45.16
CA TYR A 503 2.23 -23.75 45.84
C TYR A 503 2.03 -23.74 47.35
N PHE A 504 0.97 -24.36 47.88
CA PHE A 504 0.79 -24.52 49.32
C PHE A 504 1.75 -25.56 49.94
N THR A 505 2.44 -26.35 49.13
CA THR A 505 3.37 -27.40 49.60
C THR A 505 4.84 -26.97 49.69
N GLN A 506 5.22 -25.73 49.30
CA GLN A 506 6.59 -25.22 49.53
C GLN A 506 6.68 -23.98 50.45
N PRO A 507 6.27 -24.07 51.74
CA PRO A 507 6.49 -23.06 52.79
C PRO A 507 7.91 -22.49 52.88
N LYS A 508 8.91 -23.31 52.54
CA LYS A 508 10.34 -22.95 52.63
C LYS A 508 10.70 -21.72 51.80
N TRP A 509 10.04 -21.49 50.67
CA TRP A 509 10.36 -20.36 49.78
C TRP A 509 9.94 -19.02 50.37
N ASN A 510 8.71 -18.94 50.90
CA ASN A 510 8.19 -17.73 51.52
C ASN A 510 9.00 -17.35 52.77
N VAL A 511 9.43 -18.35 53.54
CA VAL A 511 10.27 -18.14 54.74
C VAL A 511 11.69 -17.70 54.36
N GLN A 512 12.32 -18.33 53.35
CA GLN A 512 13.65 -17.94 52.88
C GLN A 512 13.66 -16.57 52.20
N LEU A 513 12.58 -16.20 51.50
CA LEU A 513 12.41 -14.88 50.91
C LEU A 513 12.28 -13.82 52.01
N LEU A 514 11.38 -14.04 52.98
CA LEU A 514 11.21 -13.14 54.13
C LEU A 514 12.51 -12.92 54.90
N ALA A 515 13.32 -13.97 55.08
CA ALA A 515 14.62 -13.87 55.77
C ALA A 515 15.65 -13.01 55.01
N LYS A 516 15.52 -12.86 53.68
CA LYS A 516 16.43 -12.08 52.84
C LYS A 516 15.99 -10.64 52.63
N LEU A 517 14.76 -10.28 53.00
CA LEU A 517 14.24 -8.92 52.87
C LEU A 517 14.77 -8.02 54.01
N SER A 518 15.00 -6.74 53.71
CA SER A 518 15.20 -5.73 54.77
C SER A 518 13.92 -5.55 55.60
N ASP A 519 14.03 -4.99 56.80
CA ASP A 519 12.87 -4.80 57.69
C ASP A 519 11.73 -4.01 57.04
N SER A 520 12.07 -2.96 56.26
CA SER A 520 11.07 -2.19 55.51
C SER A 520 10.34 -3.02 54.45
N GLN A 521 11.09 -3.84 53.70
CA GLN A 521 10.54 -4.72 52.67
C GLN A 521 9.74 -5.89 53.26
N ARG A 522 10.16 -6.44 54.41
CA ARG A 522 9.38 -7.44 55.16
C ARG A 522 8.06 -6.84 55.62
N GLN A 523 8.09 -5.63 56.18
CA GLN A 523 6.87 -4.96 56.63
C GLN A 523 5.92 -4.69 55.48
N GLU A 524 6.41 -4.25 54.33
CA GLU A 524 5.59 -4.00 53.14
C GLU A 524 5.05 -5.29 52.53
N PHE A 525 5.88 -6.33 52.39
CA PHE A 525 5.45 -7.67 51.97
C PHE A 525 4.33 -8.19 52.87
N LEU A 526 4.53 -8.18 54.18
CA LEU A 526 3.55 -8.68 55.12
C LEU A 526 2.28 -7.82 55.14
N ARG A 527 2.38 -6.50 54.94
CA ARG A 527 1.21 -5.61 54.84
C ARG A 527 0.30 -5.96 53.66
N HIS A 528 0.86 -6.48 52.57
CA HIS A 528 0.11 -6.88 51.38
C HIS A 528 -0.31 -8.37 51.39
N THR A 529 0.51 -9.26 51.94
CA THR A 529 0.28 -10.71 51.91
C THR A 529 -0.60 -11.22 53.06
N VAL A 530 -0.51 -10.60 54.24
CA VAL A 530 -1.27 -11.04 55.44
C VAL A 530 -2.80 -10.91 55.27
N PRO A 531 -3.35 -9.85 54.63
CA PRO A 531 -4.79 -9.77 54.39
C PRO A 531 -5.34 -10.87 53.47
N VAL A 532 -4.50 -11.43 52.59
CA VAL A 532 -4.91 -12.38 51.54
C VAL A 532 -4.64 -13.83 51.95
N CYS A 533 -3.50 -14.10 52.59
CA CYS A 533 -3.00 -15.45 52.86
C CYS A 533 -2.76 -15.71 54.35
N GLY A 534 -3.22 -14.83 55.25
CA GLY A 534 -2.84 -14.80 56.66
C GLY A 534 -2.94 -16.15 57.37
N GLN A 535 -3.98 -16.92 57.10
CA GLN A 535 -4.20 -18.23 57.72
C GLN A 535 -3.24 -19.31 57.18
N ALA A 536 -3.11 -19.45 55.86
CA ALA A 536 -2.21 -20.44 55.26
C ALA A 536 -0.74 -20.15 55.55
N LEU A 537 -0.35 -18.87 55.57
CA LEU A 537 1.01 -18.45 55.95
C LEU A 537 1.29 -18.76 57.43
N LEU A 538 0.29 -18.60 58.30
CA LEU A 538 0.37 -18.94 59.72
C LEU A 538 0.53 -20.46 59.92
N GLU A 539 -0.26 -21.27 59.21
CA GLU A 539 -0.19 -22.73 59.26
C GLU A 539 1.17 -23.24 58.75
N ALA A 540 1.64 -22.70 57.61
CA ALA A 540 2.95 -23.02 57.05
C ALA A 540 4.13 -22.63 57.95
N LEU A 541 4.08 -21.45 58.59
CA LEU A 541 5.07 -21.04 59.58
C LEU A 541 5.01 -21.89 60.85
N GLN A 542 3.82 -22.29 61.29
CA GLN A 542 3.63 -23.17 62.43
C GLN A 542 4.25 -24.54 62.18
N ASP A 543 4.00 -25.13 61.01
CA ASP A 543 4.54 -26.43 60.64
C ASP A 543 6.06 -26.39 60.48
N HIS A 544 6.61 -25.32 59.87
CA HIS A 544 8.06 -25.17 59.75
C HIS A 544 8.75 -24.94 61.09
N LEU A 545 8.12 -24.21 62.02
CA LEU A 545 8.62 -24.05 63.39
C LEU A 545 8.59 -25.36 64.18
N LEU A 546 7.57 -26.20 63.96
CA LEU A 546 7.48 -27.54 64.55
C LEU A 546 8.57 -28.47 63.98
N GLU A 547 8.81 -28.41 62.67
CA GLU A 547 9.88 -29.14 61.98
C GLU A 547 11.26 -28.74 62.54
N LEU A 548 11.53 -27.42 62.63
CA LEU A 548 12.78 -26.88 63.18
C LEU A 548 12.98 -27.16 64.68
N GLN A 549 11.91 -27.27 65.46
CA GLN A 549 11.96 -27.74 66.84
C GLN A 549 12.35 -29.21 66.95
N SER A 550 11.86 -30.06 66.04
CA SER A 550 12.20 -31.49 66.02
C SER A 550 13.69 -31.73 65.74
N GLU A 551 14.34 -30.83 65.00
CA GLU A 551 15.75 -30.89 64.63
C GLU A 551 16.73 -30.32 65.69
N LYS A 552 16.24 -29.77 66.81
CA LYS A 552 17.04 -29.13 67.89
C LYS A 552 18.08 -28.09 67.39
N LYS A 553 17.83 -27.39 66.30
CA LYS A 553 18.74 -26.36 65.79
C LYS A 553 18.59 -25.06 66.61
N SER A 554 19.67 -24.60 67.24
CA SER A 554 19.74 -23.32 67.93
C SER A 554 19.85 -22.19 66.91
N GLY A 555 18.84 -21.30 66.86
CA GLY A 555 18.73 -20.22 65.86
C GLY A 555 17.28 -19.77 65.55
N ASN A 556 16.27 -20.33 66.21
CA ASN A 556 14.84 -20.14 65.88
C ASN A 556 14.17 -18.91 66.51
N GLU A 557 14.91 -18.04 67.19
CA GLU A 557 14.32 -16.91 67.91
C GLU A 557 13.71 -15.86 66.95
N GLU A 558 14.32 -15.64 65.79
CA GLU A 558 13.82 -14.70 64.78
C GLU A 558 12.54 -15.21 64.08
N LEU A 559 12.51 -16.48 63.69
CA LEU A 559 11.33 -17.10 63.07
C LEU A 559 10.16 -17.21 64.05
N PHE A 560 10.47 -17.51 65.31
CA PHE A 560 9.48 -17.53 66.38
C PHE A 560 8.93 -16.13 66.68
N ALA A 561 9.78 -15.11 66.65
CA ALA A 561 9.36 -13.71 66.78
C ALA A 561 8.45 -13.29 65.62
N ILE A 562 8.77 -13.67 64.37
CA ILE A 562 7.93 -13.41 63.18
C ILE A 562 6.57 -14.11 63.32
N TYR A 563 6.54 -15.37 63.75
CA TYR A 563 5.28 -16.11 63.96
C TYR A 563 4.41 -15.50 65.06
N CYS A 564 5.02 -15.14 66.19
CA CYS A 564 4.32 -14.45 67.29
C CYS A 564 3.82 -13.05 66.88
N TRP A 565 4.54 -12.37 66.00
CA TRP A 565 4.14 -11.08 65.45
C TRP A 565 2.97 -11.21 64.45
N LEU A 566 2.97 -12.25 63.61
CA LEU A 566 1.88 -12.53 62.68
C LEU A 566 0.59 -12.96 63.41
N LEU A 567 0.71 -13.71 64.50
CA LEU A 567 -0.41 -14.02 65.40
C LEU A 567 -1.00 -12.78 66.11
N THR A 568 -0.22 -11.71 66.25
CA THR A 568 -0.70 -10.45 66.84
C THR A 568 -1.36 -9.52 65.83
N LEU A 569 -0.98 -9.62 64.55
CA LEU A 569 -1.55 -8.83 63.45
C LEU A 569 -2.81 -9.46 62.83
N SER A 570 -2.92 -10.79 62.79
CA SER A 570 -4.15 -11.43 62.34
C SER A 570 -5.22 -11.30 63.44
N SER A 571 -6.34 -10.63 63.14
CA SER A 571 -7.47 -10.43 64.06
C SER A 571 -8.23 -11.73 64.41
N ILE A 572 -7.56 -12.88 64.30
CA ILE A 572 -8.08 -14.21 64.59
C ILE A 572 -8.20 -14.34 66.11
N THR A 573 -9.32 -14.87 66.60
CA THR A 573 -9.57 -15.15 68.01
C THR A 573 -8.49 -16.07 68.60
N VAL A 574 -7.51 -15.44 69.24
CA VAL A 574 -6.24 -15.99 69.77
C VAL A 574 -6.43 -17.07 70.85
N THR A 575 -7.64 -17.29 71.37
CA THR A 575 -7.83 -18.04 72.61
C THR A 575 -7.68 -19.55 72.50
N GLU A 576 -7.97 -20.19 71.36
CA GLU A 576 -7.97 -21.66 71.27
C GLU A 576 -6.67 -22.27 70.73
N SER A 577 -6.08 -21.70 69.67
CA SER A 577 -4.87 -22.25 69.03
C SER A 577 -3.60 -21.96 69.85
N VAL A 578 -3.48 -20.75 70.42
CA VAL A 578 -2.34 -20.40 71.28
C VAL A 578 -2.34 -21.22 72.56
N GLY A 579 -3.52 -21.55 73.11
CA GLY A 579 -3.64 -22.41 74.30
C GLY A 579 -3.14 -23.84 74.07
N LYS A 580 -3.30 -24.39 72.86
CA LYS A 580 -2.77 -25.71 72.49
C LYS A 580 -1.27 -25.68 72.19
N PHE A 581 -0.78 -24.61 71.56
CA PHE A 581 0.63 -24.47 71.19
C PHE A 581 1.52 -24.09 72.39
N ALA A 582 1.04 -23.22 73.29
CA ALA A 582 1.75 -22.79 74.50
C ALA A 582 2.15 -23.95 75.41
N LYS A 583 1.36 -25.04 75.41
CA LYS A 583 1.64 -26.26 76.18
C LYS A 583 2.84 -27.05 75.66
N LYS A 584 3.31 -26.78 74.44
CA LYS A 584 4.43 -27.46 73.78
C LYS A 584 5.72 -26.62 73.72
N LEU A 585 5.69 -25.38 74.22
CA LEU A 585 6.84 -24.48 74.19
C LEU A 585 7.83 -24.79 75.32
N SER A 586 9.12 -24.59 75.04
CA SER A 586 10.13 -24.52 76.10
C SER A 586 9.83 -23.32 77.03
N PRO A 587 10.29 -23.35 78.28
CA PRO A 587 10.08 -22.24 79.23
C PRO A 587 10.56 -20.88 78.70
N GLU A 588 11.67 -20.83 77.96
CA GLU A 588 12.19 -19.62 77.31
C GLU A 588 11.24 -19.10 76.23
N ASN A 589 10.82 -19.94 75.28
CA ASN A 589 9.91 -19.53 74.21
C ASN A 589 8.52 -19.12 74.76
N LEU A 590 8.08 -19.74 75.85
CA LEU A 590 6.87 -19.36 76.56
C LEU A 590 7.01 -17.97 77.22
N ALA A 591 8.19 -17.61 77.70
CA ALA A 591 8.49 -16.28 78.24
C ALA A 591 8.48 -15.22 77.14
N HIS A 592 9.13 -15.47 76.00
CA HIS A 592 9.10 -14.58 74.83
C HIS A 592 7.67 -14.39 74.28
N MET A 593 6.87 -15.45 74.23
CA MET A 593 5.47 -15.36 73.81
C MET A 593 4.64 -14.54 74.80
N LYS A 594 4.82 -14.71 76.11
CA LYS A 594 4.17 -13.89 77.13
C LYS A 594 4.58 -12.41 77.04
N GLU A 595 5.86 -12.14 76.75
CA GLU A 595 6.36 -10.78 76.54
C GLU A 595 5.77 -10.15 75.28
N ALA A 596 5.70 -10.88 74.16
CA ALA A 596 5.06 -10.40 72.92
C ALA A 596 3.57 -10.10 73.11
N VAL A 597 2.85 -10.96 73.86
CA VAL A 597 1.43 -10.73 74.23
C VAL A 597 1.28 -9.54 75.19
N SER A 598 2.25 -9.30 76.08
CA SER A 598 2.28 -8.09 76.92
C SER A 598 2.45 -6.83 76.07
N ARG A 599 3.40 -6.86 75.12
CA ARG A 599 3.63 -5.74 74.18
C ARG A 599 2.41 -5.49 73.28
N ARG A 600 1.60 -6.51 72.96
CA ARG A 600 0.31 -6.34 72.27
C ARG A 600 -0.65 -5.44 73.07
N LYS A 601 -0.76 -5.61 74.39
CA LYS A 601 -1.59 -4.73 75.23
C LYS A 601 -1.08 -3.28 75.21
N ASP A 602 0.24 -3.09 75.18
CA ASP A 602 0.86 -1.77 75.09
C ASP A 602 0.63 -1.14 73.70
N ILE A 603 0.66 -1.94 72.63
CA ILE A 603 0.34 -1.52 71.25
C ILE A 603 -1.16 -1.22 71.10
N GLU A 604 -2.05 -2.03 71.67
CA GLU A 604 -3.50 -1.78 71.69
C GLU A 604 -3.83 -0.49 72.49
N GLN A 605 -3.11 -0.22 73.59
CA GLN A 605 -3.21 1.07 74.30
C GLN A 605 -2.64 2.24 73.48
N LEU A 606 -1.53 2.07 72.78
CA LEU A 606 -0.95 3.07 71.87
C LEU A 606 -1.89 3.40 70.70
N ILE A 607 -2.55 2.39 70.12
CA ILE A 607 -3.56 2.53 69.06
C ILE A 607 -4.82 3.23 69.60
N GLN A 608 -5.21 2.98 70.85
CA GLN A 608 -6.32 3.68 71.51
C GLN A 608 -5.98 5.11 71.94
N MET A 609 -4.71 5.42 72.23
CA MET A 609 -4.31 6.72 72.81
C MET A 609 -3.81 7.79 71.84
N LYS A 610 -3.67 7.58 70.52
CA LYS A 610 -3.36 8.69 69.59
C LYS A 610 -3.67 8.39 68.10
N THR A 611 -4.64 9.14 67.55
CA THR A 611 -4.70 9.61 66.14
C THR A 611 -4.63 8.59 64.98
N LEU A 612 -5.45 7.53 64.94
CA LEU A 612 -5.71 6.79 63.68
C LEU A 612 -7.20 6.44 63.43
N ARG A 613 -8.12 6.90 64.29
CA ARG A 613 -9.56 6.66 64.11
C ARG A 613 -10.20 7.30 62.86
N PRO A 614 -9.73 8.45 62.31
CA PRO A 614 -10.35 9.02 61.11
C PRO A 614 -9.99 8.35 59.78
N ILE A 615 -9.04 7.41 59.75
CA ILE A 615 -8.52 6.84 58.49
C ILE A 615 -9.27 5.56 58.06
N PHE A 616 -10.07 4.97 58.95
CA PHE A 616 -10.74 3.67 58.70
C PHE A 616 -12.28 3.71 58.66
N GLU A 617 -12.91 4.90 58.72
CA GLU A 617 -14.39 5.06 58.71
C GLU A 617 -14.99 5.71 57.45
N GLU A 618 -14.25 5.80 56.33
CA GLU A 618 -14.86 6.01 55.01
C GLU A 618 -14.30 4.99 54.00
N PRO A 619 -15.03 3.87 53.79
CA PRO A 619 -15.78 3.74 52.53
C PRO A 619 -17.07 2.92 52.72
N ALA A 620 -18.09 3.49 53.37
CA ALA A 620 -19.42 2.87 53.52
C ALA A 620 -20.57 3.65 52.86
N LYS A 621 -20.27 4.69 52.06
CA LYS A 621 -21.29 5.53 51.39
C LYS A 621 -21.41 5.30 49.87
N GLY A 622 -20.61 4.41 49.27
CA GLY A 622 -20.62 4.20 47.81
C GLY A 622 -21.43 3.00 47.29
N LEU A 623 -21.71 1.99 48.12
CA LEU A 623 -22.23 0.69 47.64
C LEU A 623 -23.76 0.50 47.79
N GLY A 624 -24.45 1.44 48.45
CA GLY A 624 -25.91 1.43 48.59
C GLY A 624 -26.69 1.85 47.34
N ALA A 625 -26.02 2.42 46.32
CA ALA A 625 -26.67 2.92 45.10
C ALA A 625 -26.69 1.91 43.93
N ILE A 626 -25.87 0.84 43.98
CA ILE A 626 -25.71 -0.10 42.87
C ILE A 626 -26.66 -1.30 42.98
N PHE A 627 -27.13 -1.66 44.19
CA PHE A 627 -28.10 -2.75 44.39
C PHE A 627 -29.57 -2.37 44.17
N LYS A 628 -29.87 -1.15 43.70
CA LYS A 628 -31.23 -0.69 43.40
C LYS A 628 -31.57 -0.66 41.90
N MET A 629 -30.66 -1.10 41.02
CA MET A 629 -30.83 -1.02 39.56
C MET A 629 -30.99 -2.37 38.82
N TRP A 630 -30.92 -3.52 39.49
CA TRP A 630 -31.11 -4.84 38.85
C TRP A 630 -32.27 -5.63 39.46
N GLY A 631 -33.48 -5.27 39.03
CA GLY A 631 -34.71 -5.98 39.38
C GLY A 631 -35.97 -5.28 38.85
N ARG A 632 -36.14 -5.27 37.51
CA ARG A 632 -37.42 -5.22 36.75
C ARG A 632 -37.16 -5.05 35.23
N ASN A 633 -36.71 -6.13 34.59
CA ASN A 633 -37.41 -6.84 33.51
C ASN A 633 -36.59 -8.07 33.14
#